data_AF-A0A833GI32-F1
#
_entry.id   AF-A0A833GI32-F1
#
_cell.length_a   1.000
_cell.length_b   1.000
_cell.length_c   1.000
_cell.angle_alpha   90.00
_cell.angle_beta   90.00
_cell.angle_gamma   90.00
#
_symmetry.space_group_name_H-M   'P 1'
#
loop_
_entity.id
_entity.type
_entity.pdbx_description
1 polymer ?
#
loop_
_entity_poly.entity_id
_entity_poly.type
_entity_poly.pdbx_seq_one_letter_code
_entity_poly.pdbx_strand_id
1 'polypeptide(L)'
;MNHDHANHAARCCGAHAATAAAPTPVSARDPVCGMRVDPATARFSAEHDGQRWYFCNARCRERFLADPARHAVGATPDSARDPVCGMRVDPATASFSAEHDGQRWYFCNARCRERFLADPARYTGAAPAPAAPLPAGTLYTCPMHPEIEQVGPGSCPKCGMALEPKDFSAGEDDGELRAVRRKSLVAAAFALPLLLVAMLPHLGLWHPSPALARALRVAELVLSAPLVLWAGVDYYRRGWLGLRNRSPNMYTLIGTGVIVAFGYSLVAMFAPGWFPPAMRDAHGTVGVYFEAAGVIVALALLGEWLELRARGKTSAALRRLLDLAPPLAHRLDAA
;
A
#
# COMPACT_ATOMS: atom_id res chain seq x y z
N MET A 1 -23.52 76.77 -31.69
CA MET A 1 -24.53 77.01 -30.63
C MET A 1 -24.64 75.71 -29.84
N ASN A 2 -24.32 75.57 -28.56
CA ASN A 2 -23.74 76.42 -27.55
C ASN A 2 -23.07 75.45 -26.55
N HIS A 3 -21.94 75.85 -25.97
CA HIS A 3 -21.18 75.09 -24.98
C HIS A 3 -21.98 74.92 -23.67
N ASP A 4 -21.64 73.90 -22.86
CA ASP A 4 -21.06 74.19 -21.55
C ASP A 4 -20.27 73.03 -20.95
N HIS A 5 -19.13 73.42 -20.40
CA HIS A 5 -18.14 72.63 -19.69
C HIS A 5 -18.39 72.68 -18.17
N ALA A 6 -17.72 71.75 -17.50
CA ALA A 6 -17.25 71.83 -16.11
C ALA A 6 -18.27 71.48 -15.00
N ASN A 7 -18.01 70.34 -14.35
CA ASN A 7 -17.50 70.47 -13.00
C ASN A 7 -16.43 69.43 -12.65
N HIS A 8 -15.48 69.92 -11.87
CA HIS A 8 -14.16 69.39 -11.60
C HIS A 8 -14.12 68.34 -10.49
N ALA A 9 -13.16 67.43 -10.66
CA ALA A 9 -12.21 66.94 -9.66
C ALA A 9 -12.72 66.18 -8.40
N ALA A 10 -12.27 64.93 -8.26
CA ALA A 10 -11.19 64.62 -7.31
C ALA A 10 -10.85 63.10 -7.30
N ARG A 11 -9.55 62.80 -7.50
CA ARG A 11 -8.75 61.77 -6.78
C ARG A 11 -9.07 60.29 -7.10
N CYS A 12 -8.14 59.39 -7.42
CA CYS A 12 -6.68 59.36 -7.37
C CYS A 12 -6.19 58.23 -8.29
N CYS A 13 -5.13 58.47 -9.08
CA CYS A 13 -4.22 57.41 -9.52
C CYS A 13 -3.46 56.87 -8.30
N GLY A 14 -3.38 55.55 -8.14
CA GLY A 14 -2.64 54.90 -7.07
C GLY A 14 -2.29 53.46 -7.39
N ALA A 15 -1.03 53.27 -7.82
CA ALA A 15 -0.20 52.06 -7.80
C ALA A 15 -0.86 50.68 -7.54
N HIS A 16 -0.79 49.79 -8.54
CA HIS A 16 -0.83 48.35 -8.32
C HIS A 16 0.45 47.89 -7.63
N ALA A 17 0.46 47.92 -6.29
CA ALA A 17 1.41 47.17 -5.49
C ALA A 17 0.83 45.78 -5.21
N ALA A 18 1.40 44.76 -5.85
CA ALA A 18 1.13 43.36 -5.57
C ALA A 18 1.43 43.07 -4.09
N THR A 19 0.39 42.77 -3.30
CA THR A 19 0.56 42.29 -1.93
C THR A 19 0.87 40.80 -1.99
N ALA A 20 2.10 40.44 -1.65
CA ALA A 20 2.54 39.07 -1.49
C ALA A 20 1.62 38.33 -0.49
N ALA A 21 1.06 37.21 -0.92
CA ALA A 21 0.35 36.30 -0.05
C ALA A 21 1.30 35.78 1.04
N ALA A 22 0.88 35.94 2.30
CA ALA A 22 1.62 35.46 3.46
C ALA A 22 1.82 33.93 3.41
N PRO A 23 2.95 33.40 3.91
CA PRO A 23 3.19 31.96 3.97
C PRO A 23 2.18 31.27 4.88
N THR A 24 1.51 30.23 4.37
CA THR A 24 0.65 29.32 5.14
C THR A 24 1.39 28.74 6.36
N PRO A 25 0.79 28.71 7.56
CA PRO A 25 1.42 28.16 8.74
C PRO A 25 1.65 26.65 8.60
N VAL A 26 2.83 26.21 9.02
CA VAL A 26 3.23 24.80 9.06
C VAL A 26 2.27 24.05 10.01
N SER A 27 1.55 23.04 9.50
CA SER A 27 0.67 22.21 10.32
C SER A 27 1.44 21.59 11.49
N ALA A 28 1.02 21.83 12.73
CA ALA A 28 1.58 21.16 13.90
C ALA A 28 1.15 19.68 13.92
N ARG A 29 1.88 18.82 14.63
CA ARG A 29 1.49 17.41 14.82
C ARG A 29 1.13 17.15 16.27
N ASP A 30 0.05 16.40 16.46
CA ASP A 30 -0.36 15.91 17.77
C ASP A 30 0.72 14.92 18.31
N PRO A 31 1.31 15.16 19.49
CA PRO A 31 2.41 14.35 20.02
C PRO A 31 1.98 12.95 20.50
N VAL A 32 0.68 12.71 20.70
CA VAL A 32 0.16 11.42 21.19
C VAL A 32 -0.16 10.47 20.03
N CYS A 33 -0.68 10.98 18.91
CA CYS A 33 -1.11 10.16 17.79
C CYS A 33 -0.45 10.47 16.43
N GLY A 34 0.26 11.61 16.30
CA GLY A 34 0.96 12.02 15.09
C GLY A 34 0.08 12.66 14.00
N MET A 35 -1.20 12.89 14.28
CA MET A 35 -2.15 13.52 13.37
C MET A 35 -1.79 15.00 13.16
N ARG A 36 -1.94 15.52 11.93
CA ARG A 36 -1.71 16.94 11.64
C ARG A 36 -2.87 17.77 12.19
N VAL A 37 -2.52 18.83 12.92
CA VAL A 37 -3.44 19.78 13.51
C VAL A 37 -3.01 21.17 13.05
N ASP A 38 -3.94 21.93 12.50
CA ASP A 38 -3.69 23.33 12.17
C ASP A 38 -3.72 24.17 13.46
N PRO A 39 -2.62 24.84 13.84
CA PRO A 39 -2.57 25.69 15.03
C PRO A 39 -3.64 26.79 15.05
N ALA A 40 -4.07 27.29 13.87
CA ALA A 40 -5.04 28.38 13.76
C ALA A 40 -6.48 27.93 14.08
N THR A 41 -6.79 26.64 13.87
CA THR A 41 -8.15 26.10 14.05
C THR A 41 -8.22 25.02 15.14
N ALA A 42 -7.13 24.80 15.88
CA ALA A 42 -7.05 23.76 16.89
C ALA A 42 -7.99 24.02 18.07
N ARG A 43 -8.99 23.15 18.25
CA ARG A 43 -9.93 23.23 19.38
C ARG A 43 -9.32 22.77 20.71
N PHE A 44 -8.26 21.97 20.66
CA PHE A 44 -7.64 21.38 21.85
C PHE A 44 -6.15 21.72 21.87
N SER A 45 -5.72 22.44 22.91
CA SER A 45 -4.32 22.77 23.16
C SER A 45 -3.99 22.65 24.65
N ALA A 46 -2.71 22.52 24.98
CA ALA A 46 -2.18 22.54 26.33
C ALA A 46 -0.80 23.22 26.34
N GLU A 47 -0.40 23.76 27.48
CA GLU A 47 0.90 24.41 27.65
C GLU A 47 1.77 23.56 28.57
N HIS A 48 3.00 23.24 28.15
CA HIS A 48 3.95 22.45 28.91
C HIS A 48 5.38 22.87 28.55
N ASP A 49 6.23 23.10 29.55
CA ASP A 49 7.61 23.62 29.42
C ASP A 49 7.72 24.89 28.55
N GLY A 50 6.76 25.82 28.71
CA GLY A 50 6.74 27.09 27.96
C GLY A 50 6.40 26.94 26.48
N GLN A 51 6.04 25.73 26.03
CA GLN A 51 5.60 25.45 24.66
C GLN A 51 4.09 25.11 24.63
N ARG A 52 3.38 25.66 23.64
CA ARG A 52 1.98 25.33 23.38
C ARG A 52 1.89 24.14 22.42
N TRP A 53 1.18 23.11 22.87
CA TRP A 53 0.92 21.86 22.16
C TRP A 53 -0.51 21.82 21.63
N TYR A 54 -0.72 21.22 20.45
CA TYR A 54 -2.02 21.12 19.77
C TYR A 54 -2.44 19.66 19.58
N PHE A 55 -3.71 19.36 19.78
CA PHE A 55 -4.24 17.98 19.79
C PHE A 55 -5.44 17.82 18.87
N CYS A 56 -5.57 16.63 18.27
CA CYS A 56 -6.66 16.32 17.35
C CYS A 56 -8.00 16.10 18.06
N ASN A 57 -7.98 15.72 19.35
CA ASN A 57 -9.17 15.52 20.18
C ASN A 57 -8.87 15.65 21.68
N ALA A 58 -9.94 15.72 22.49
CA ALA A 58 -9.87 15.81 23.95
C ALA A 58 -9.09 14.65 24.59
N ARG A 59 -9.26 13.42 24.07
CA ARG A 59 -8.61 12.22 24.60
C ARG A 59 -7.09 12.24 24.42
N CYS A 60 -6.60 12.81 23.32
CA CYS A 60 -5.16 13.00 23.08
C CYS A 60 -4.58 14.06 24.02
N ARG A 61 -5.31 15.17 24.25
CA ARG A 61 -4.92 16.16 25.27
C ARG A 61 -4.85 15.55 26.67
N GLU A 62 -5.87 14.77 27.06
CA GLU A 62 -5.92 14.12 28.37
C GLU A 62 -4.77 13.12 28.58
N ARG A 63 -4.45 12.32 27.56
CA ARG A 63 -3.28 11.41 27.60
C ARG A 63 -1.97 12.16 27.71
N PHE A 64 -1.84 13.30 27.03
CA PHE A 64 -0.65 14.14 27.14
C PHE A 64 -0.51 14.75 28.54
N LEU A 65 -1.59 15.24 29.14
CA LEU A 65 -1.58 15.78 30.50
C LEU A 65 -1.30 14.71 31.57
N ALA A 66 -1.66 13.45 31.31
CA ALA A 66 -1.43 12.35 32.24
C ALA A 66 0.04 11.90 32.30
N ASP A 67 0.79 12.00 31.21
CA ASP A 67 2.23 11.69 31.15
C ASP A 67 2.93 12.57 30.08
N PRO A 68 3.20 13.84 30.40
CA PRO A 68 3.80 14.77 29.45
C PRO A 68 5.21 14.34 29.04
N ALA A 69 6.01 13.80 29.96
CA ALA A 69 7.39 13.39 29.70
C ALA A 69 7.48 12.30 28.64
N ARG A 70 6.53 11.35 28.61
CA ARG A 70 6.50 10.31 27.57
C ARG A 70 6.12 10.83 26.18
N HIS A 71 5.35 11.91 26.11
CA HIS A 71 4.78 12.41 24.86
C HIS A 71 5.48 13.67 24.32
N ALA A 72 6.17 14.43 25.18
CA ALA A 72 6.95 15.62 24.82
C ALA A 72 8.27 15.27 24.11
N VAL A 73 8.79 14.04 24.26
CA VAL A 73 10.07 13.58 23.69
C VAL A 73 10.01 13.34 22.16
N GLY A 74 8.88 13.60 21.52
CA GLY A 74 8.69 13.37 20.07
C GLY A 74 9.17 14.49 19.14
N ALA A 75 9.57 15.65 19.67
CA ALA A 75 9.79 16.86 18.87
C ALA A 75 11.10 17.61 19.17
N THR A 76 12.12 16.98 19.74
CA THR A 76 13.45 17.61 19.74
C THR A 76 14.11 17.44 18.37
N PRO A 77 14.57 18.54 17.73
CA PRO A 77 15.30 18.50 16.47
C PRO A 77 16.63 17.72 16.55
N ASP A 78 17.12 17.46 17.76
CA ASP A 78 18.40 16.77 18.01
C ASP A 78 18.28 15.26 18.23
N SER A 79 17.07 14.68 18.11
CA SER A 79 16.90 13.22 18.18
C SER A 79 17.46 12.52 16.92
N ALA A 80 18.56 11.78 17.08
CA ALA A 80 19.11 10.94 16.02
C ALA A 80 18.18 9.75 15.74
N ARG A 81 18.23 9.23 14.50
CA ARG A 81 17.41 8.10 14.08
C ARG A 81 18.28 6.86 13.98
N ASP A 82 17.89 5.78 14.65
CA ASP A 82 18.53 4.47 14.49
C ASP A 82 18.36 4.03 13.02
N PRO A 83 19.46 3.83 12.27
CA PRO A 83 19.38 3.58 10.83
C PRO A 83 18.90 2.17 10.49
N VAL A 84 18.87 1.24 11.46
CA VAL A 84 18.45 -0.16 11.25
C VAL A 84 16.94 -0.33 11.40
N CYS A 85 16.33 0.34 12.39
CA CYS A 85 14.91 0.17 12.71
C CYS A 85 14.08 1.46 12.61
N GLY A 86 14.73 2.63 12.54
CA GLY A 86 14.07 3.94 12.44
C GLY A 86 13.55 4.50 13.76
N MET A 87 13.86 3.87 14.90
CA MET A 87 13.51 4.37 16.23
C MET A 87 14.31 5.66 16.53
N ARG A 88 13.67 6.65 17.14
CA ARG A 88 14.37 7.86 17.58
C ARG A 88 15.18 7.54 18.83
N VAL A 89 16.42 7.99 18.84
CA VAL A 89 17.39 7.80 19.92
C VAL A 89 17.96 9.16 20.25
N ASP A 90 18.00 9.50 21.53
CA ASP A 90 18.66 10.71 22.00
C ASP A 90 20.19 10.49 22.00
N PRO A 91 20.97 11.25 21.21
CA PRO A 91 22.43 11.14 21.18
C PRO A 91 23.10 11.36 22.55
N ALA A 92 22.49 12.15 23.44
CA ALA A 92 23.04 12.48 24.74
C ALA A 92 22.93 11.32 25.75
N THR A 93 21.95 10.43 25.58
CA THR A 93 21.69 9.33 26.53
C THR A 93 21.82 7.94 25.90
N ALA A 94 22.23 7.85 24.63
CA ALA A 94 22.30 6.61 23.90
C ALA A 94 23.35 5.64 24.49
N SER A 95 22.89 4.50 25.02
CA SER A 95 23.79 3.45 25.53
C SER A 95 24.49 2.64 24.43
N PHE A 96 24.03 2.75 23.18
CA PHE A 96 24.57 2.01 22.04
C PHE A 96 24.91 2.95 20.89
N SER A 97 26.19 3.03 20.54
CA SER A 97 26.69 3.79 19.40
C SER A 97 27.82 3.04 18.66
N ALA A 98 28.10 3.45 17.43
CA ALA A 98 29.20 2.95 16.61
C ALA A 98 29.73 4.07 15.70
N GLU A 99 31.02 4.05 15.35
CA GLU A 99 31.60 4.97 14.37
C GLU A 99 31.75 4.28 13.01
N HIS A 100 31.38 4.99 11.94
CA HIS A 100 31.56 4.56 10.55
C HIS A 100 31.69 5.80 9.64
N ASP A 101 32.65 5.79 8.71
CA ASP A 101 32.97 6.91 7.81
C ASP A 101 33.15 8.26 8.51
N GLY A 102 33.76 8.25 9.70
CA GLY A 102 33.97 9.46 10.51
C GLY A 102 32.71 10.06 11.12
N GLN A 103 31.56 9.38 10.99
CA GLN A 103 30.29 9.75 11.63
C GLN A 103 29.94 8.77 12.75
N ARG A 104 29.42 9.30 13.86
CA ARG A 104 28.92 8.49 14.98
C ARG A 104 27.43 8.22 14.81
N TRP A 105 27.08 6.94 14.86
CA TRP A 105 25.73 6.41 14.72
C TRP A 105 25.19 5.94 16.08
N TYR A 106 23.89 6.11 16.31
CA TYR A 106 23.23 5.80 17.58
C TYR A 106 22.12 4.76 17.38
N PHE A 107 21.99 3.82 18.34
CA PHE A 107 21.09 2.67 18.21
C PHE A 107 20.19 2.50 19.43
N CYS A 108 18.97 2.02 19.21
CA CYS A 108 18.00 1.80 20.27
C CYS A 108 18.32 0.59 21.16
N ASN A 109 19.12 -0.37 20.66
CA ASN A 109 19.54 -1.55 21.40
C ASN A 109 20.80 -2.19 20.79
N ALA A 110 21.40 -3.14 21.53
CA ALA A 110 22.57 -3.90 21.10
C ALA A 110 22.39 -4.61 19.74
N ARG A 111 21.21 -5.17 19.48
CA ARG A 111 20.91 -5.91 18.25
C ARG A 111 20.91 -5.01 17.00
N CYS A 112 20.46 -3.77 17.12
CA CYS A 112 20.52 -2.81 16.02
C CYS A 112 21.97 -2.38 15.74
N ARG A 113 22.78 -2.16 16.78
CA ARG A 113 24.21 -1.91 16.63
C ARG A 113 24.93 -3.08 15.94
N GLU A 114 24.68 -4.32 16.38
CA GLU A 114 25.30 -5.52 15.79
C GLU A 114 24.94 -5.67 14.30
N ARG A 115 23.67 -5.45 13.95
CA ARG A 115 23.22 -5.49 12.54
C ARG A 115 23.84 -4.40 11.68
N PHE A 116 24.07 -3.22 12.25
CA PHE A 116 24.75 -2.14 11.56
C PHE A 116 26.22 -2.46 11.32
N LEU A 117 26.94 -2.96 12.34
CA LEU A 117 28.35 -3.35 12.21
C LEU A 117 28.56 -4.49 11.21
N ALA A 118 27.59 -5.38 11.05
CA ALA A 118 27.66 -6.51 10.11
C ALA A 118 27.60 -6.08 8.63
N ASP A 119 26.89 -4.99 8.32
CA ASP A 119 26.75 -4.48 6.95
C ASP A 119 26.44 -2.97 6.98
N PRO A 120 27.44 -2.10 7.27
CA PRO A 120 27.21 -0.67 7.43
C PRO A 120 26.73 0.01 6.16
N ALA A 121 27.27 -0.39 4.99
CA ALA A 121 26.97 0.20 3.68
C ALA A 121 25.48 0.15 3.33
N ARG A 122 24.75 -0.87 3.81
CA ARG A 122 23.29 -0.98 3.69
C ARG A 122 22.52 0.14 4.41
N TYR A 123 23.13 0.77 5.40
CA TYR A 123 22.51 1.73 6.31
C TYR A 123 23.14 3.13 6.26
N THR A 124 24.37 3.29 5.72
CA THR A 124 25.15 4.53 5.76
C THR A 124 25.23 5.33 4.46
N GLY A 125 24.67 4.88 3.34
CA GLY A 125 24.77 5.63 2.08
C GLY A 125 23.66 5.31 1.08
N ALA A 126 22.98 6.38 0.65
CA ALA A 126 21.90 6.44 -0.33
C ALA A 126 20.71 5.50 -0.02
N ALA A 127 19.61 6.09 0.45
CA ALA A 127 18.32 5.60 -0.06
C ALA A 127 18.50 5.43 -1.58
N PRO A 128 18.08 4.30 -2.20
CA PRO A 128 17.78 4.38 -3.61
C PRO A 128 16.89 5.61 -3.73
N ALA A 129 17.34 6.62 -4.47
CA ALA A 129 16.47 7.72 -4.82
C ALA A 129 15.14 7.05 -5.23
N PRO A 130 13.96 7.49 -4.73
CA PRO A 130 12.71 7.01 -5.29
C PRO A 130 12.89 7.04 -6.79
N ALA A 131 12.85 5.86 -7.42
CA ALA A 131 13.50 5.58 -8.69
C ALA A 131 13.42 6.83 -9.55
N ALA A 132 14.58 7.44 -9.86
CA ALA A 132 14.61 8.69 -10.63
C ALA A 132 13.59 8.51 -11.76
N PRO A 133 12.59 9.41 -11.89
CA PRO A 133 11.50 9.20 -12.83
C PRO A 133 12.15 8.82 -14.15
N LEU A 134 11.84 7.60 -14.60
CA LEU A 134 12.45 7.03 -15.80
C LEU A 134 12.39 8.12 -16.88
N PRO A 135 13.51 8.37 -17.60
CA PRO A 135 13.62 9.50 -18.50
C PRO A 135 12.38 9.56 -19.40
N ALA A 136 11.79 10.75 -19.57
CA ALA A 136 10.61 10.93 -20.39
C ALA A 136 10.87 10.32 -21.78
N GLY A 137 10.17 9.23 -22.11
CA GLY A 137 10.48 8.42 -23.30
C GLY A 137 10.82 6.95 -23.03
N THR A 138 11.01 6.51 -21.77
CA THR A 138 11.28 5.09 -21.48
C THR A 138 10.18 4.21 -22.05
N LEU A 139 10.60 3.22 -22.83
CA LEU A 139 9.72 2.23 -23.43
C LEU A 139 9.36 1.18 -22.39
N TYR A 140 8.07 0.87 -22.29
CA TYR A 140 7.53 -0.17 -21.43
C TYR A 140 6.94 -1.27 -22.32
N THR A 141 7.15 -2.52 -21.93
CA THR A 141 6.67 -3.70 -22.63
C THR A 141 5.88 -4.63 -21.72
N CYS A 142 5.01 -5.45 -22.31
CA CYS A 142 4.29 -6.46 -21.56
C CYS A 142 5.15 -7.73 -21.48
N PRO A 143 5.39 -8.29 -20.27
CA PRO A 143 6.20 -9.51 -20.13
C PRO A 143 5.62 -10.72 -20.88
N MET A 144 4.31 -10.73 -21.15
CA MET A 144 3.64 -11.79 -21.91
C MET A 144 3.39 -11.46 -23.39
N HIS A 145 3.50 -10.19 -23.77
CA HIS A 145 3.28 -9.73 -25.15
C HIS A 145 4.38 -8.74 -25.51
N PRO A 146 5.61 -9.22 -25.79
CA PRO A 146 6.77 -8.37 -26.05
C PRO A 146 6.54 -7.40 -27.21
N GLU A 147 5.64 -7.73 -28.14
CA GLU A 147 5.23 -6.88 -29.26
C GLU A 147 4.46 -5.61 -28.84
N ILE A 148 4.02 -5.52 -27.58
CA ILE A 148 3.39 -4.33 -27.03
C ILE A 148 4.49 -3.45 -26.44
N GLU A 149 4.74 -2.32 -27.08
CA GLU A 149 5.70 -1.31 -26.61
C GLU A 149 5.00 0.05 -26.57
N GLN A 150 5.11 0.75 -25.43
CA GLN A 150 4.58 2.11 -25.30
C GLN A 150 5.49 2.97 -24.44
N VAL A 151 5.41 4.28 -24.60
CA VAL A 151 6.14 5.23 -23.76
C VAL A 151 5.38 5.43 -22.44
N GLY A 152 6.03 5.12 -21.31
CA GLY A 152 5.47 5.30 -19.97
C GLY A 152 4.67 4.12 -19.40
N PRO A 153 4.39 4.11 -18.08
CA PRO A 153 3.70 3.03 -17.41
C PRO A 153 2.25 2.91 -17.89
N GLY A 154 1.72 1.69 -17.87
CA GLY A 154 0.35 1.43 -18.31
C GLY A 154 -0.06 -0.02 -18.16
N SER A 155 -1.21 -0.36 -18.72
CA SER A 155 -1.70 -1.73 -18.78
C SER A 155 -1.70 -2.23 -20.22
N CYS A 156 -1.25 -3.46 -20.42
CA CYS A 156 -1.23 -4.10 -21.71
C CYS A 156 -2.64 -4.16 -22.31
N PRO A 157 -2.85 -3.68 -23.55
CA PRO A 157 -4.16 -3.71 -24.20
C PRO A 157 -4.59 -5.14 -24.56
N LYS A 158 -3.69 -6.12 -24.61
CA LYS A 158 -4.03 -7.52 -24.89
C LYS A 158 -4.46 -8.29 -23.64
N CYS A 159 -3.64 -8.27 -22.58
CA CYS A 159 -3.89 -9.10 -21.40
C CYS A 159 -4.20 -8.31 -20.12
N GLY A 160 -4.11 -6.98 -20.13
CA GLY A 160 -4.36 -6.16 -18.95
C GLY A 160 -3.31 -6.24 -17.85
N MET A 161 -2.18 -6.93 -18.07
CA MET A 161 -1.03 -6.90 -17.15
C MET A 161 -0.39 -5.51 -17.13
N ALA A 162 0.21 -5.14 -16.01
CA ALA A 162 1.04 -3.94 -15.93
C ALA A 162 2.23 -4.07 -16.90
N LEU A 163 2.56 -2.97 -17.57
CA LEU A 163 3.73 -2.92 -18.44
C LEU A 163 4.96 -2.64 -17.59
N GLU A 164 6.06 -3.31 -17.94
CA GLU A 164 7.35 -3.19 -17.28
C GLU A 164 8.33 -2.43 -18.19
N PRO A 165 9.25 -1.63 -17.65
CA PRO A 165 10.27 -0.94 -18.44
C PRO A 165 11.08 -1.94 -19.29
N LYS A 166 11.23 -1.66 -20.59
CA LYS A 166 12.02 -2.47 -21.53
C LYS A 166 13.52 -2.42 -21.20
N ASP A 167 13.96 -1.32 -20.59
CA ASP A 167 15.33 -1.15 -20.11
C ASP A 167 15.47 -1.67 -18.67
N PHE A 168 16.54 -2.44 -18.41
CA PHE A 168 16.81 -3.05 -17.10
C PHE A 168 17.15 -2.05 -15.99
N SER A 169 17.17 -0.74 -16.27
CA SER A 169 17.57 0.34 -15.35
C SER A 169 16.50 0.72 -14.31
N ALA A 170 15.32 0.11 -14.34
CA ALA A 170 14.29 0.39 -13.34
C ALA A 170 14.64 -0.27 -12.00
N GLY A 171 15.06 0.56 -11.04
CA GLY A 171 15.32 0.15 -9.66
C GLY A 171 14.21 -0.73 -9.09
N GLU A 172 14.61 -1.66 -8.23
CA GLU A 172 13.76 -2.64 -7.56
C GLU A 172 12.51 -1.96 -6.95
N ASP A 173 11.35 -2.05 -7.61
CA ASP A 173 10.09 -1.59 -7.01
C ASP A 173 9.61 -2.63 -6.00
N ASP A 174 10.32 -2.70 -4.88
CA ASP A 174 9.93 -3.42 -3.68
C ASP A 174 8.53 -3.01 -3.20
N GLY A 175 8.00 -1.86 -3.64
CA GLY A 175 6.65 -1.40 -3.35
C GLY A 175 5.58 -2.35 -3.89
N GLU A 176 5.67 -2.75 -5.16
CA GLU A 176 4.70 -3.64 -5.80
C GLU A 176 4.71 -5.03 -5.16
N LEU A 177 5.90 -5.62 -4.96
CA LEU A 177 6.03 -6.91 -4.29
C LEU A 177 5.47 -6.87 -2.85
N ARG A 178 5.74 -5.79 -2.10
CA ARG A 178 5.18 -5.62 -0.74
C ARG A 178 3.67 -5.42 -0.76
N ALA A 179 3.12 -4.72 -1.75
CA ALA A 179 1.70 -4.51 -1.90
C ALA A 179 0.97 -5.83 -2.17
N VAL A 180 1.45 -6.61 -3.15
CA VAL A 180 0.89 -7.93 -3.49
C VAL A 180 1.08 -8.90 -2.34
N ARG A 181 2.23 -8.91 -1.67
CA ARG A 181 2.47 -9.74 -0.47
C ARG A 181 1.50 -9.40 0.67
N ARG A 182 1.26 -8.12 0.95
CA ARG A 182 0.32 -7.71 2.00
C ARG A 182 -1.09 -8.16 1.64
N LYS A 183 -1.49 -7.98 0.37
CA LYS A 183 -2.81 -8.40 -0.13
C LYS A 183 -2.98 -9.92 -0.04
N SER A 184 -1.97 -10.71 -0.41
CA SER A 184 -2.02 -12.17 -0.30
C SER A 184 -2.04 -12.66 1.15
N LEU A 185 -1.30 -12.01 2.07
CA LEU A 185 -1.37 -12.33 3.50
C LEU A 185 -2.74 -12.03 4.12
N VAL A 186 -3.33 -10.88 3.77
CA VAL A 186 -4.70 -10.54 4.20
C VAL A 186 -5.68 -11.57 3.63
N ALA A 187 -5.58 -11.92 2.35
CA ALA A 187 -6.42 -12.94 1.76
C ALA A 187 -6.28 -14.30 2.46
N ALA A 188 -5.05 -14.74 2.77
CA ALA A 188 -4.83 -15.98 3.52
C ALA A 188 -5.47 -15.94 4.92
N ALA A 189 -5.44 -14.78 5.60
CA ALA A 189 -6.05 -14.61 6.92
C ALA A 189 -7.58 -14.74 6.92
N PHE A 190 -8.25 -14.48 5.79
CA PHE A 190 -9.69 -14.74 5.63
C PHE A 190 -9.98 -16.13 5.07
N ALA A 191 -9.17 -16.60 4.12
CA ALA A 191 -9.38 -17.87 3.44
C ALA A 191 -9.14 -19.07 4.36
N LEU A 192 -8.18 -19.00 5.29
CA LEU A 192 -7.91 -20.09 6.21
C LEU A 192 -9.08 -20.32 7.18
N PRO A 193 -9.62 -19.30 7.89
CA PRO A 193 -10.85 -19.47 8.67
C PRO A 193 -12.04 -19.92 7.82
N LEU A 194 -12.20 -19.38 6.61
CA LEU A 194 -13.28 -19.78 5.70
C LEU A 194 -13.24 -21.28 5.38
N LEU A 195 -12.05 -21.79 5.02
CA LEU A 195 -11.84 -23.21 4.74
C LEU A 195 -12.14 -24.08 5.98
N LEU A 196 -11.70 -23.64 7.16
CA LEU A 196 -11.96 -24.35 8.41
C LEU A 196 -13.47 -24.40 8.73
N VAL A 197 -14.18 -23.28 8.57
CA VAL A 197 -15.63 -23.21 8.79
C VAL A 197 -16.38 -24.13 7.82
N ALA A 198 -16.01 -24.14 6.54
CA ALA A 198 -16.68 -24.96 5.53
C ALA A 198 -16.40 -26.48 5.69
N MET A 199 -15.20 -26.84 6.15
CA MET A 199 -14.83 -28.24 6.38
C MET A 199 -15.38 -28.80 7.70
N LEU A 200 -15.59 -27.97 8.72
CA LEU A 200 -16.03 -28.39 10.06
C LEU A 200 -17.24 -29.35 10.06
N PRO A 201 -18.34 -29.08 9.32
CA PRO A 201 -19.50 -29.96 9.27
C PRO A 201 -19.24 -31.31 8.59
N HIS A 202 -18.25 -31.39 7.71
CA HIS A 202 -17.93 -32.60 6.93
C HIS A 202 -17.04 -33.59 7.68
N LEU A 203 -16.36 -33.15 8.74
CA LEU A 203 -15.47 -33.99 9.54
C LEU A 203 -16.21 -35.05 10.38
N GLY A 204 -17.55 -35.01 10.44
CA GLY A 204 -18.36 -36.03 11.13
C GLY A 204 -18.19 -36.09 12.66
N LEU A 205 -17.30 -35.27 13.21
CA LEU A 205 -17.02 -35.19 14.64
C LEU A 205 -18.11 -34.43 15.42
N TRP A 206 -19.00 -33.73 14.71
CA TRP A 206 -20.03 -32.89 15.33
C TRP A 206 -21.28 -32.81 14.46
N HIS A 207 -22.45 -33.03 15.06
CA HIS A 207 -23.74 -32.71 14.44
C HIS A 207 -24.18 -31.31 14.88
N PRO A 208 -24.00 -30.26 14.04
CA PRO A 208 -24.40 -28.92 14.40
C PRO A 208 -25.92 -28.83 14.51
N SER A 209 -26.40 -28.11 15.52
CA SER A 209 -27.82 -27.75 15.59
C SER A 209 -28.22 -26.91 14.36
N PRO A 210 -29.50 -26.90 13.94
CA PRO A 210 -29.95 -26.11 12.78
C PRO A 210 -29.61 -24.62 12.89
N ALA A 211 -29.62 -24.07 14.11
CA ALA A 211 -29.21 -22.69 14.39
C ALA A 211 -27.71 -22.48 14.14
N LEU A 212 -26.86 -23.39 14.61
CA LEU A 212 -25.42 -23.34 14.38
C LEU A 212 -25.09 -23.50 12.89
N ALA A 213 -25.74 -24.43 12.19
CA ALA A 213 -25.56 -24.61 10.74
C ALA A 213 -25.92 -23.34 9.94
N ARG A 214 -26.96 -22.60 10.37
CA ARG A 214 -27.28 -21.29 9.79
C ARG A 214 -26.20 -20.25 10.11
N ALA A 215 -25.71 -20.21 11.34
CA ALA A 215 -24.65 -19.28 11.74
C ALA A 215 -23.33 -19.53 10.98
N LEU A 216 -22.93 -20.79 10.80
CA LEU A 216 -21.73 -21.15 10.03
C LEU A 216 -21.85 -20.71 8.57
N ARG A 217 -23.01 -20.88 7.93
CA ARG A 217 -23.25 -20.38 6.57
C ARG A 217 -23.17 -18.86 6.45
N VAL A 218 -23.70 -18.13 7.43
CA VAL A 218 -23.54 -16.67 7.49
C VAL A 218 -22.06 -16.31 7.67
N ALA A 219 -21.32 -17.06 8.49
CA ALA A 219 -19.88 -16.85 8.66
C ALA A 219 -19.11 -17.09 7.36
N GLU A 220 -19.46 -18.13 6.57
CA GLU A 220 -18.86 -18.35 5.25
C GLU A 220 -19.08 -17.16 4.30
N LEU A 221 -20.30 -16.62 4.24
CA LEU A 221 -20.59 -15.42 3.46
C LEU A 221 -19.75 -14.22 3.93
N VAL A 222 -19.70 -13.97 5.24
CA VAL A 222 -18.97 -12.82 5.80
C VAL A 222 -17.46 -12.95 5.58
N LEU A 223 -16.90 -14.15 5.67
CA LEU A 223 -15.47 -14.39 5.45
C LEU A 223 -15.10 -14.39 3.97
N SER A 224 -15.97 -14.89 3.09
CA SER A 224 -15.74 -14.91 1.64
C SER A 224 -15.96 -13.55 0.97
N ALA A 225 -16.85 -12.70 1.49
CA ALA A 225 -17.17 -11.41 0.87
C ALA A 225 -15.94 -10.48 0.70
N PRO A 226 -15.06 -10.27 1.70
CA PRO A 226 -13.82 -9.50 1.50
C PRO A 226 -12.87 -10.11 0.47
N LEU A 227 -12.80 -11.44 0.40
CA LEU A 227 -11.97 -12.14 -0.58
C LEU A 227 -12.46 -11.89 -1.99
N VAL A 228 -13.74 -12.16 -2.23
CA VAL A 228 -14.36 -12.03 -3.55
C VAL A 228 -14.43 -10.57 -3.97
N LEU A 229 -15.00 -9.69 -3.15
CA LEU A 229 -15.32 -8.32 -3.56
C LEU A 229 -14.11 -7.39 -3.55
N TRP A 230 -13.22 -7.50 -2.57
CA TRP A 230 -12.05 -6.61 -2.45
C TRP A 230 -10.77 -7.26 -2.99
N ALA A 231 -10.45 -8.49 -2.57
CA ALA A 231 -9.22 -9.12 -3.01
C ALA A 231 -9.31 -9.50 -4.51
N GLY A 232 -10.49 -9.95 -4.95
CA GLY A 232 -10.82 -10.37 -6.32
C GLY A 232 -10.89 -9.26 -7.37
N VAL A 233 -10.95 -7.98 -6.99
CA VAL A 233 -11.27 -6.86 -7.91
C VAL A 233 -10.34 -6.78 -9.13
N ASP A 234 -9.05 -7.05 -8.96
CA ASP A 234 -8.06 -7.00 -10.05
C ASP A 234 -8.29 -8.11 -11.07
N TYR A 235 -8.70 -9.30 -10.61
CA TYR A 235 -9.04 -10.44 -11.48
C TYR A 235 -10.26 -10.11 -12.34
N TYR A 236 -11.28 -9.47 -11.77
CA TYR A 236 -12.47 -9.08 -12.53
C TYR A 236 -12.16 -7.99 -13.55
N ARG A 237 -11.36 -6.99 -13.18
CA ARG A 237 -10.96 -5.92 -14.10
C ARG A 237 -10.17 -6.48 -15.29
N ARG A 238 -9.17 -7.33 -15.04
CA ARG A 238 -8.35 -7.95 -16.09
C ARG A 238 -9.14 -8.97 -16.92
N GLY A 239 -10.00 -9.75 -16.27
CA GLY A 239 -10.89 -10.70 -16.95
C GLY A 239 -11.89 -9.99 -17.87
N TRP A 240 -12.46 -8.86 -17.44
CA TRP A 240 -13.35 -8.06 -18.27
C TRP A 240 -12.64 -7.46 -19.48
N LEU A 241 -11.40 -6.96 -19.31
CA LEU A 241 -10.58 -6.52 -20.44
C LEU A 241 -10.32 -7.66 -21.44
N GLY A 242 -9.94 -8.84 -20.95
CA GLY A 242 -9.70 -10.02 -21.81
C GLY A 242 -10.95 -10.43 -22.60
N LEU A 243 -12.12 -10.41 -21.94
CA LEU A 243 -13.39 -10.70 -22.60
C LEU A 243 -13.76 -9.63 -23.64
N ARG A 244 -13.65 -8.34 -23.29
CA ARG A 244 -13.94 -7.21 -24.20
C ARG A 244 -13.05 -7.24 -25.44
N ASN A 245 -11.79 -7.61 -25.27
CA ASN A 245 -10.81 -7.63 -26.35
C ASN A 245 -10.78 -8.96 -27.11
N ARG A 246 -11.74 -9.87 -26.84
CA ARG A 246 -11.85 -11.21 -27.44
C ARG A 246 -10.59 -12.06 -27.30
N SER A 247 -9.83 -11.84 -26.23
CA SER A 247 -8.62 -12.56 -25.88
C SER A 247 -8.77 -13.15 -24.47
N PRO A 248 -9.60 -14.20 -24.31
CA PRO A 248 -9.84 -14.81 -23.00
C PRO A 248 -8.53 -15.37 -22.44
N ASN A 249 -8.33 -15.14 -21.15
CA ASN A 249 -7.09 -15.46 -20.44
C ASN A 249 -7.39 -16.09 -19.07
N MET A 250 -6.34 -16.42 -18.31
CA MET A 250 -6.46 -16.99 -16.96
C MET A 250 -7.37 -16.15 -16.05
N TYR A 251 -7.25 -14.81 -16.10
CA TYR A 251 -8.09 -13.89 -15.31
C TYR A 251 -9.57 -13.97 -15.69
N THR A 252 -9.87 -14.24 -16.97
CA THR A 252 -11.25 -14.42 -17.44
C THR A 252 -11.87 -15.68 -16.86
N LEU A 253 -11.13 -16.79 -16.83
CA LEU A 253 -11.57 -18.05 -16.23
C LEU A 253 -11.78 -17.91 -14.73
N ILE A 254 -10.78 -17.38 -14.01
CA ILE A 254 -10.85 -17.18 -12.54
C ILE A 254 -12.00 -16.24 -12.21
N GLY A 255 -12.07 -15.08 -12.88
CA GLY A 255 -13.08 -14.07 -12.62
C GLY A 255 -14.50 -14.61 -12.81
N THR A 256 -14.76 -15.29 -13.93
CA THR A 256 -16.07 -15.87 -14.21
C THR A 256 -16.42 -16.98 -13.21
N GLY A 257 -15.50 -17.89 -12.91
CA GLY A 257 -15.73 -18.98 -11.97
C GLY A 257 -16.07 -18.48 -10.56
N VAL A 258 -15.32 -17.50 -10.06
CA VAL A 258 -15.54 -16.91 -8.74
C VAL A 258 -16.87 -16.15 -8.69
N ILE A 259 -17.21 -15.36 -9.73
CA ILE A 259 -18.49 -14.63 -9.79
C ILE A 259 -19.67 -15.60 -9.81
N VAL A 260 -19.60 -16.65 -10.63
CA VAL A 260 -20.67 -17.65 -10.74
C VAL A 260 -20.83 -18.42 -9.42
N ALA A 261 -19.73 -18.88 -8.82
CA ALA A 261 -19.77 -19.60 -7.55
C ALA A 261 -20.32 -18.73 -6.40
N PHE A 262 -19.87 -17.49 -6.29
CA PHE A 262 -20.35 -16.57 -5.26
C PHE A 262 -21.80 -16.16 -5.49
N GLY A 263 -22.18 -15.84 -6.73
CA GLY A 263 -23.55 -15.48 -7.11
C GLY A 263 -24.53 -16.64 -6.89
N TYR A 264 -24.16 -17.86 -7.31
CA TYR A 264 -24.93 -19.06 -7.01
C TYR A 264 -25.13 -19.22 -5.50
N SER A 265 -24.07 -19.04 -4.70
CA SER A 265 -24.12 -19.21 -3.25
C SER A 265 -25.01 -18.18 -2.56
N LEU A 266 -25.04 -16.94 -3.06
CA LEU A 266 -25.99 -15.93 -2.60
C LEU A 266 -27.45 -16.34 -2.88
N VAL A 267 -27.74 -16.82 -4.09
CA VAL A 267 -29.10 -17.26 -4.46
C VAL A 267 -29.49 -18.50 -3.65
N ALA A 268 -28.58 -19.46 -3.46
CA ALA A 268 -28.78 -20.65 -2.64
C ALA A 268 -29.08 -20.31 -1.17
N MET A 269 -28.44 -19.27 -0.64
CA MET A 269 -28.61 -18.83 0.74
C MET A 269 -29.88 -18.02 0.99
N PHE A 270 -30.21 -17.07 0.10
CA PHE A 270 -31.32 -16.12 0.30
C PHE A 270 -32.62 -16.53 -0.39
N ALA A 271 -32.54 -17.31 -1.47
CA ALA A 271 -33.69 -17.75 -2.26
C ALA A 271 -33.61 -19.27 -2.56
N PRO A 272 -33.54 -20.15 -1.55
CA PRO A 272 -33.54 -21.60 -1.75
C PRO A 272 -34.81 -22.09 -2.48
N GLY A 273 -35.89 -21.28 -2.39
CA GLY A 273 -37.16 -21.47 -3.10
C GLY A 273 -37.07 -21.58 -4.62
N TRP A 274 -36.00 -21.09 -5.24
CA TRP A 274 -35.81 -21.13 -6.70
C TRP A 274 -35.20 -22.46 -7.19
N PHE A 275 -34.64 -23.25 -6.28
CA PHE A 275 -34.01 -24.53 -6.63
C PHE A 275 -35.02 -25.68 -6.62
N PRO A 276 -34.91 -26.68 -7.50
CA PRO A 276 -35.77 -27.86 -7.47
C PRO A 276 -35.73 -28.57 -6.10
N PRO A 277 -36.83 -29.21 -5.64
CA PRO A 277 -36.86 -29.92 -4.36
C PRO A 277 -35.76 -30.98 -4.21
N ALA A 278 -35.33 -31.60 -5.32
CA ALA A 278 -34.27 -32.60 -5.33
C ALA A 278 -32.87 -32.05 -4.95
N MET A 279 -32.65 -30.73 -5.05
CA MET A 279 -31.40 -30.08 -4.68
C MET A 279 -31.41 -29.49 -3.26
N ARG A 280 -32.53 -29.64 -2.54
CA ARG A 280 -32.68 -29.13 -1.18
C ARG A 280 -32.51 -30.28 -0.19
N ASP A 281 -31.84 -30.01 0.91
CA ASP A 281 -31.74 -30.95 2.02
C ASP A 281 -33.07 -31.05 2.80
N ALA A 282 -33.11 -31.92 3.81
CA ALA A 282 -34.27 -32.10 4.70
C ALA A 282 -34.69 -30.82 5.45
N HIS A 283 -33.84 -29.79 5.46
CA HIS A 283 -34.10 -28.49 6.08
C HIS A 283 -34.45 -27.41 5.05
N GLY A 284 -34.65 -27.78 3.79
CA GLY A 284 -34.97 -26.86 2.70
C GLY A 284 -33.80 -25.96 2.28
N THR A 285 -32.57 -26.29 2.68
CA THR A 285 -31.36 -25.52 2.36
C THR A 285 -30.61 -26.14 1.19
N VAL A 286 -29.86 -25.30 0.48
CA VAL A 286 -29.09 -25.68 -0.70
C VAL A 286 -27.60 -25.54 -0.37
N GLY A 287 -26.76 -26.44 -0.87
CA GLY A 287 -25.31 -26.36 -0.71
C GLY A 287 -24.75 -25.05 -1.27
N VAL A 288 -23.76 -24.47 -0.58
CA VAL A 288 -23.11 -23.21 -0.97
C VAL A 288 -21.65 -23.46 -1.33
N TYR A 289 -21.07 -22.55 -2.11
CA TYR A 289 -19.70 -22.60 -2.63
C TYR A 289 -18.91 -21.33 -2.30
N PHE A 290 -19.21 -20.70 -1.16
CA PHE A 290 -18.50 -19.52 -0.67
C PHE A 290 -17.01 -19.82 -0.41
N GLU A 291 -16.71 -20.99 0.14
CA GLU A 291 -15.35 -21.48 0.33
C GLU A 291 -14.60 -21.57 -1.00
N ALA A 292 -15.16 -22.26 -2.00
CA ALA A 292 -14.50 -22.43 -3.28
C ALA A 292 -14.18 -21.08 -3.94
N ALA A 293 -15.14 -20.15 -3.94
CA ALA A 293 -14.94 -18.80 -4.45
C ALA A 293 -13.81 -18.05 -3.71
N GLY A 294 -13.80 -18.09 -2.38
CA GLY A 294 -12.80 -17.41 -1.56
C GLY A 294 -11.40 -18.02 -1.66
N VAL A 295 -11.31 -19.34 -1.63
CA VAL A 295 -10.03 -20.07 -1.70
C VAL A 295 -9.38 -19.94 -3.07
N ILE A 296 -10.17 -20.00 -4.16
CA ILE A 296 -9.64 -19.75 -5.50
C ILE A 296 -8.97 -18.37 -5.59
N VAL A 297 -9.62 -17.31 -5.07
CA VAL A 297 -9.03 -15.96 -5.06
C VAL A 297 -7.76 -15.90 -4.22
N ALA A 298 -7.77 -16.52 -3.04
CA ALA A 298 -6.60 -16.51 -2.15
C ALA A 298 -5.40 -17.24 -2.75
N LEU A 299 -5.62 -18.41 -3.37
CA LEU A 299 -4.56 -19.18 -4.03
C LEU A 299 -4.04 -18.48 -5.29
N ALA A 300 -4.92 -17.82 -6.07
CA ALA A 300 -4.51 -17.02 -7.21
C ALA A 300 -3.60 -15.85 -6.80
N LEU A 301 -3.95 -15.13 -5.72
CA LEU A 301 -3.12 -14.04 -5.16
C LEU A 301 -1.79 -14.56 -4.62
N LEU A 302 -1.80 -15.74 -4.01
CA LEU A 302 -0.58 -16.39 -3.55
C LEU A 302 0.34 -16.74 -4.74
N GLY A 303 -0.22 -17.28 -5.81
CA GLY A 303 0.50 -17.57 -7.06
C GLY A 303 1.15 -16.32 -7.65
N GLU A 304 0.41 -15.22 -7.75
CA GLU A 304 0.92 -13.95 -8.27
C GLU A 304 2.05 -13.39 -7.41
N TRP A 305 1.96 -13.52 -6.07
CA TRP A 305 3.07 -13.17 -5.17
C TRP A 305 4.32 -14.03 -5.40
N LEU A 306 4.15 -15.35 -5.55
CA LEU A 306 5.25 -16.28 -5.78
C LEU A 306 5.93 -16.01 -7.13
N GLU A 307 5.14 -15.72 -8.16
CA GLU A 307 5.62 -15.38 -9.50
C GLU A 307 6.45 -14.09 -9.48
N LEU A 308 5.91 -13.00 -8.91
CA LEU A 308 6.63 -11.72 -8.79
C LEU A 308 7.92 -11.88 -7.97
N ARG A 309 7.87 -12.66 -6.88
CA ARG A 309 9.06 -12.95 -6.06
C ARG A 309 10.12 -13.72 -6.84
N ALA A 310 9.73 -14.67 -7.68
CA ALA A 310 10.66 -15.46 -8.49
C ALA A 310 11.30 -14.60 -9.59
N ARG A 311 10.51 -13.77 -10.28
CA ARG A 311 10.98 -12.84 -11.31
C ARG A 311 11.89 -11.74 -10.77
N GLY A 312 11.59 -11.19 -9.60
CA GLY A 312 12.44 -10.19 -8.95
C GLY A 312 13.85 -10.73 -8.66
N LYS A 313 13.95 -11.97 -8.15
CA LYS A 313 15.25 -12.61 -7.87
C LYS A 313 16.11 -12.84 -9.11
N THR A 314 15.51 -13.29 -10.21
CA THR A 314 16.23 -13.56 -11.46
C THR A 314 16.68 -12.26 -12.12
N SER A 315 15.83 -11.24 -12.13
CA SER A 315 16.15 -9.91 -12.66
C SER A 315 17.29 -9.26 -11.87
N ALA A 316 17.30 -9.37 -10.54
CA ALA A 316 18.38 -8.85 -9.70
C ALA A 316 19.72 -9.54 -9.97
N ALA A 317 19.73 -10.85 -10.24
CA ALA A 317 20.95 -11.57 -10.59
C ALA A 317 21.52 -11.15 -11.95
N LEU A 318 20.67 -10.97 -12.95
CA LEU A 318 21.07 -10.49 -14.28
C LEU A 318 21.62 -9.06 -14.23
N ARG A 319 21.00 -8.17 -13.44
CA ARG A 319 21.50 -6.80 -13.24
C ARG A 319 22.90 -6.77 -12.64
N ARG A 320 23.17 -7.58 -11.62
CA ARG A 320 24.51 -7.68 -11.03
C ARG A 320 25.59 -8.10 -12.03
N LEU A 321 25.24 -8.86 -13.07
CA LEU A 321 26.17 -9.21 -14.14
C LEU A 321 26.39 -8.05 -15.12
N LEU A 322 25.36 -7.27 -15.40
CA LEU A 322 25.45 -6.09 -16.26
C LEU A 322 26.22 -4.94 -15.58
N ASP A 323 26.08 -4.79 -14.26
CA ASP A 323 26.81 -3.78 -13.47
C ASP A 323 28.33 -4.03 -13.43
N LEU A 324 28.80 -5.22 -13.82
CA LEU A 324 30.23 -5.53 -13.94
C LEU A 324 30.87 -4.94 -15.22
N ALA A 325 30.08 -4.46 -16.18
CA ALA A 325 30.60 -3.80 -17.36
C ALA A 325 31.09 -2.39 -17.01
N PRO A 326 32.38 -2.07 -17.18
CA PRO A 326 32.91 -0.76 -16.81
C PRO A 326 32.29 0.32 -17.71
N PRO A 327 31.73 1.40 -17.13
CA PRO A 327 31.08 2.47 -17.90
C PRO A 327 32.07 3.40 -18.62
N LEU A 328 33.36 3.34 -18.26
CA LEU A 328 34.40 4.25 -18.72
C LEU A 328 35.62 3.47 -19.18
N ALA A 329 36.09 3.79 -20.39
CA ALA A 329 37.38 3.36 -20.90
C ALA A 329 38.25 4.60 -21.14
N HIS A 330 39.46 4.62 -20.59
CA HIS A 330 40.45 5.67 -20.85
C HIS A 330 41.30 5.26 -22.06
N ARG A 331 41.17 6.02 -23.15
CA ARG A 331 42.02 5.85 -24.35
C ARG A 331 43.31 6.65 -24.16
N LEU A 332 44.46 6.01 -24.34
CA LEU A 332 45.75 6.69 -24.43
C LEU A 332 46.03 6.96 -25.91
N ASP A 333 46.07 8.23 -26.29
CA ASP A 333 46.47 8.63 -27.64
C ASP A 333 48.01 8.61 -27.72
N ALA A 334 48.56 7.95 -28.74
CA ALA A 334 50.02 7.86 -28.95
C ALA A 334 50.58 9.23 -29.37
N ALA A 335 51.66 9.64 -28.69
CA ALA A 335 52.38 10.90 -28.92
C ALA A 335 53.22 10.90 -30.19
#